data_AF-A0A9R1KIB3-F1
#
_entry.id   AF-A0A9R1KIB3-F1
#
_cell.length_a   1.000
_cell.length_b   1.000
_cell.length_c   1.000
_cell.angle_alpha   90.00
_cell.angle_beta   90.00
_cell.angle_gamma   90.00
#
_symmetry.space_group_name_H-M   'P 1'
#
loop_
_entity.id
_entity.type
_entity.pdbx_description
1 polymer ?
#
loop_
_entity_poly.entity_id
_entity_poly.type
_entity_poly.pdbx_seq_one_letter_code
_entity_poly.pdbx_strand_id
1 'polypeptide(L)'
;MGTKKKTKPSRGRKKPRTSADQALALDYVRAWAHPTPPPEPSADAVDGFLPPHAARMACGGGANVLFELHSHSNHSDGFLSPSALVERAHRNGVTVLALTDHDTMAGIPEAMSAAHKCGIRIIPGVEISALHSPREIPGAGEPVHILAYYGMCGPSRFDELDNMLLNIREGRYLRAKNMLAKLNSLKVPIKWEHVTKIAGEGVAPGRLHIARALVEAGYVDNVRQAFNKYLGNDGPAYATGSEPFTETVVQMISRTGGISALAHPWSLKNPDAVIRSLKGAGLHAMEVYRSDGKVDGFSQLAEKYGLLKLGGSDFHGKGTKDETDVGEVKLAITTLCSFLEMARPIWCSAMKDILLKFAEEPSAANLGKTLKFGQLSNPDGFAPIDSGTDVVNLCLSSWLSYDDMEDVELEEVRSKLVCYAAKT
;
A
#
# COMPACT_ATOMS: atom_id res chain seq x y z
N MET A 1 -10.19 -37.74 -47.72
CA MET A 1 -8.97 -37.58 -46.90
C MET A 1 -8.43 -36.18 -47.09
N GLY A 2 -8.11 -35.45 -46.01
CA GLY A 2 -7.24 -34.27 -46.07
C GLY A 2 -7.86 -32.91 -45.70
N THR A 3 -8.48 -32.77 -44.53
CA THR A 3 -8.79 -31.44 -43.97
C THR A 3 -7.51 -30.80 -43.41
N LYS A 4 -7.07 -29.69 -44.03
CA LYS A 4 -5.92 -28.89 -43.60
C LYS A 4 -6.20 -28.26 -42.21
N LYS A 5 -5.49 -28.72 -41.18
CA LYS A 5 -5.43 -28.07 -39.86
C LYS A 5 -4.74 -26.71 -40.00
N LYS A 6 -5.49 -25.63 -39.72
CA LYS A 6 -4.91 -24.30 -39.47
C LYS A 6 -4.12 -24.35 -38.16
N THR A 7 -2.81 -24.20 -38.25
CA THR A 7 -1.90 -23.99 -37.12
C THR A 7 -2.18 -22.63 -36.48
N LYS A 8 -2.52 -22.63 -35.19
CA LYS A 8 -2.61 -21.40 -34.38
C LYS A 8 -1.22 -20.77 -34.22
N PRO A 9 -1.09 -19.44 -34.21
CA PRO A 9 0.21 -18.79 -34.01
C PRO A 9 0.71 -19.05 -32.58
N SER A 10 1.97 -19.48 -32.47
CA SER A 10 2.63 -19.63 -31.18
C SER A 10 2.75 -18.26 -30.51
N ARG A 11 2.18 -18.12 -29.30
CA ARG A 11 2.47 -16.98 -28.41
C ARG A 11 3.98 -16.90 -28.21
N GLY A 12 4.59 -15.81 -28.69
CA GLY A 12 6.02 -15.57 -28.54
C GLY A 12 6.41 -15.59 -27.07
N ARG A 13 7.34 -16.48 -26.71
CA ARG A 13 8.08 -16.39 -25.44
C ARG A 13 8.77 -15.02 -25.41
N LYS A 14 8.48 -14.19 -24.40
CA LYS A 14 9.26 -12.96 -24.15
C LYS A 14 10.72 -13.36 -24.03
N LYS A 15 11.61 -12.74 -24.84
CA LYS A 15 13.06 -12.95 -24.74
C LYS A 15 13.52 -12.58 -23.31
N PRO A 16 14.47 -13.31 -22.72
CA PRO A 16 15.05 -12.92 -21.43
C PRO A 16 15.67 -11.51 -21.56
N ARG A 17 15.38 -10.64 -20.58
CA ARG A 17 15.89 -9.25 -20.54
C ARG A 17 17.42 -9.27 -20.42
N THR A 18 18.09 -8.41 -21.17
CA THR A 18 19.56 -8.30 -21.21
C THR A 18 20.09 -7.62 -19.94
N SER A 19 21.40 -7.72 -19.68
CA SER A 19 22.04 -7.00 -18.57
C SER A 19 21.89 -5.47 -18.69
N ALA A 20 21.85 -4.95 -19.93
CA ALA A 20 21.60 -3.54 -20.20
C ALA A 20 20.16 -3.12 -19.80
N ASP A 21 19.17 -3.97 -20.09
CA ASP A 21 17.77 -3.71 -19.70
C ASP A 21 17.61 -3.68 -18.16
N GLN A 22 18.38 -4.50 -17.44
CA GLN A 22 18.37 -4.52 -15.98
C GLN A 22 19.04 -3.26 -15.39
N ALA A 23 20.11 -2.76 -16.01
CA ALA A 23 20.76 -1.52 -15.60
C ALA A 23 19.84 -0.30 -15.81
N LEU A 24 19.19 -0.19 -16.97
CA LEU A 24 18.22 0.88 -17.23
C LEU A 24 17.02 0.83 -16.26
N ALA A 25 16.50 -0.37 -15.99
CA ALA A 25 15.44 -0.56 -15.01
C ALA A 25 15.88 -0.14 -13.60
N LEU A 26 17.13 -0.43 -13.22
CA LEU A 26 17.69 -0.05 -11.93
C LEU A 26 17.84 1.46 -11.80
N ASP A 27 18.36 2.14 -12.83
CA ASP A 27 18.52 3.59 -12.82
C ASP A 27 17.16 4.30 -12.75
N TYR A 28 16.18 3.81 -13.52
CA TYR A 28 14.80 4.31 -13.47
C TYR A 28 14.16 4.16 -12.09
N VAL A 29 14.27 2.97 -11.49
CA VAL A 29 13.71 2.69 -10.16
C VAL A 29 14.44 3.49 -9.08
N ARG A 30 15.76 3.65 -9.16
CA ARG A 30 16.56 4.47 -8.22
C ARG A 30 16.16 5.94 -8.28
N ALA A 31 16.10 6.50 -9.49
CA ALA A 31 15.71 7.89 -9.71
C ALA A 31 14.30 8.16 -9.16
N TRP A 32 13.39 7.19 -9.29
CA TRP A 32 12.08 7.31 -8.68
C TRP A 32 12.10 7.08 -7.16
N ALA A 33 12.86 6.14 -6.62
CA ALA A 33 12.85 5.84 -5.18
C ALA A 33 13.40 6.99 -4.32
N HIS A 34 14.39 7.72 -4.82
CA HIS A 34 15.07 8.80 -4.10
C HIS A 34 14.67 10.17 -4.66
N PRO A 35 13.72 10.88 -4.05
CA PRO A 35 13.52 12.30 -4.33
C PRO A 35 14.76 13.06 -3.81
N THR A 36 15.67 13.43 -4.73
CA THR A 36 16.98 14.08 -4.52
C THR A 36 18.11 13.22 -3.92
N PRO A 37 19.36 13.31 -4.45
CA PRO A 37 20.53 12.67 -3.83
C PRO A 37 20.80 13.30 -2.46
N PRO A 38 21.38 12.59 -1.48
CA PRO A 38 21.94 13.26 -0.31
C PRO A 38 22.92 14.35 -0.77
N PRO A 39 22.98 15.52 -0.11
CA PRO A 39 23.92 16.57 -0.48
C PRO A 39 25.32 15.95 -0.55
N GLU A 40 26.05 16.22 -1.63
CA GLU A 40 27.46 15.84 -1.68
C GLU A 40 28.14 16.46 -0.45
N PRO A 41 28.94 15.69 0.30
CA PRO A 41 29.66 16.26 1.43
C PRO A 41 30.47 17.44 0.91
N SER A 42 30.23 18.62 1.47
CA SER A 42 31.03 19.80 1.15
C SER A 42 32.49 19.45 1.36
N ALA A 43 33.35 19.85 0.44
CA ALA A 43 34.79 19.58 0.47
C ALA A 43 35.50 20.15 1.72
N ASP A 44 34.77 20.87 2.59
CA ASP A 44 35.30 21.60 3.74
C ASP A 44 34.95 20.99 5.11
N ALA A 45 34.32 19.81 5.16
CA ALA A 45 34.04 19.11 6.43
C ALA A 45 34.81 17.77 6.52
N VAL A 46 36.13 17.83 6.40
CA VAL A 46 37.03 16.74 6.81
C VAL A 46 37.93 17.26 7.92
N ASP A 47 37.37 17.38 9.13
CA ASP A 47 38.21 17.36 10.33
C ASP A 47 37.88 16.11 11.15
N GLY A 48 38.95 15.39 11.48
CA GLY A 48 38.91 13.96 11.73
C GLY A 48 38.48 13.60 13.14
N PHE A 49 37.57 12.62 13.25
CA PHE A 49 37.67 11.51 14.21
C PHE A 49 36.56 10.46 13.97
N LEU A 50 36.71 9.56 12.99
CA LEU A 50 35.96 8.29 12.97
C LEU A 50 36.84 7.14 12.43
N PRO A 51 36.73 5.91 12.95
CA PRO A 51 37.64 4.81 12.60
C PRO A 51 37.44 4.31 11.15
N PRO A 52 38.46 3.71 10.51
CA PRO A 52 38.52 3.48 9.05
C PRO A 52 37.60 2.37 8.49
N HIS A 53 36.50 2.01 9.15
CA HIS A 53 35.57 0.98 8.67
C HIS A 53 34.17 1.50 8.29
N ALA A 54 33.92 2.81 8.41
CA ALA A 54 32.64 3.44 8.03
C ALA A 54 32.73 4.35 6.78
N ALA A 55 33.92 4.77 6.35
CA ALA A 55 34.09 5.69 5.22
C ALA A 55 34.20 5.02 3.84
N ARG A 56 34.12 3.68 3.76
CA ARG A 56 34.24 2.91 2.51
C ARG A 56 32.92 2.47 1.88
N MET A 57 31.77 2.86 2.45
CA MET A 57 30.45 2.62 1.85
C MET A 57 29.84 3.85 1.14
N ALA A 58 30.45 5.03 1.27
CA ALA A 58 29.88 6.27 0.73
C ALA A 58 30.26 6.57 -0.73
N CYS A 59 31.28 5.92 -1.30
CA CYS A 59 31.68 6.12 -2.69
C CYS A 59 32.13 4.79 -3.30
N GLY A 60 31.27 4.14 -4.09
CA GLY A 60 31.67 2.99 -4.94
C GLY A 60 30.90 1.67 -4.82
N GLY A 61 29.68 1.64 -4.28
CA GLY A 61 28.81 0.46 -4.34
C GLY A 61 27.35 0.89 -4.46
N GLY A 62 26.74 0.74 -5.63
CA GLY A 62 25.42 1.31 -5.92
C GLY A 62 24.37 0.88 -4.88
N ALA A 63 23.77 1.83 -4.17
CA ALA A 63 22.75 1.58 -3.16
C ALA A 63 21.64 0.68 -3.74
N ASN A 64 21.41 -0.47 -3.10
CA ASN A 64 20.32 -1.36 -3.47
C ASN A 64 19.00 -0.66 -3.12
N VAL A 65 18.05 -0.66 -4.06
CA VAL A 65 16.69 -0.15 -3.84
C VAL A 65 15.84 -1.28 -3.28
N LEU A 66 15.16 -1.01 -2.17
CA LEU A 66 14.35 -2.00 -1.48
C LEU A 66 12.95 -1.44 -1.22
N PHE A 67 11.95 -2.16 -1.73
CA PHE A 67 10.54 -1.80 -1.57
C PHE A 67 9.90 -2.75 -0.56
N GLU A 68 9.21 -2.18 0.43
CA GLU A 68 8.16 -2.86 1.17
C GLU A 68 6.82 -2.41 0.60
N LEU A 69 5.98 -3.36 0.16
CA LEU A 69 4.69 -3.05 -0.45
C LEU A 69 3.49 -3.53 0.38
N HIS A 70 3.69 -4.16 1.53
CA HIS A 70 2.58 -4.57 2.39
C HIS A 70 3.01 -4.53 3.86
N SER A 71 2.51 -3.54 4.60
CA SER A 71 2.82 -3.37 6.02
C SER A 71 1.70 -2.65 6.78
N HIS A 72 1.61 -2.92 8.07
CA HIS A 72 0.55 -2.45 8.95
C HIS A 72 1.09 -1.67 10.14
N SER A 73 0.32 -0.67 10.57
CA SER A 73 0.56 0.12 11.77
C SER A 73 -0.55 -0.07 12.81
N ASN A 74 -0.40 0.59 13.95
CA ASN A 74 -1.40 0.61 15.01
C ASN A 74 -2.68 1.40 14.65
N HIS A 75 -2.77 1.99 13.46
CA HIS A 75 -4.05 2.52 12.95
C HIS A 75 -5.01 1.42 12.49
N SER A 76 -4.51 0.19 12.32
CA SER A 76 -5.34 -0.99 12.10
C SER A 76 -5.04 -2.07 13.13
N ASP A 77 -4.23 -3.09 12.81
CA ASP A 77 -3.90 -4.16 13.75
C ASP A 77 -2.39 -4.44 13.85
N GLY A 78 -1.55 -3.55 13.34
CA GLY A 78 -0.13 -3.50 13.65
C GLY A 78 0.15 -3.09 15.11
N PHE A 79 1.38 -3.28 15.56
CA PHE A 79 1.86 -2.91 16.89
C PHE A 79 2.65 -1.59 16.90
N LEU A 80 3.30 -1.26 15.79
CA LEU A 80 4.11 -0.05 15.68
C LEU A 80 3.25 1.13 15.23
N SER A 81 3.54 2.32 15.73
CA SER A 81 3.00 3.54 15.09
C SER A 81 3.56 3.68 13.67
N PRO A 82 2.91 4.45 12.80
CA PRO A 82 3.44 4.78 11.48
C PRO A 82 4.89 5.26 11.54
N SER A 83 5.23 6.17 12.47
CA SER A 83 6.61 6.67 12.64
C SER A 83 7.60 5.56 12.99
N ALA A 84 7.26 4.71 13.96
CA ALA A 84 8.12 3.61 14.39
C ALA A 84 8.30 2.55 13.30
N LEU A 85 7.28 2.32 12.47
CA LEU A 85 7.35 1.46 11.30
C LEU A 85 8.31 2.02 10.25
N VAL A 86 8.25 3.33 9.96
CA VAL A 86 9.20 3.99 9.04
C VAL A 86 10.64 3.86 9.56
N GLU A 87 10.88 4.13 10.85
CA GLU A 87 12.21 4.00 11.45
C GLU A 87 12.74 2.56 11.41
N ARG A 88 11.85 1.56 11.57
CA ARG A 88 12.20 0.15 11.42
C ARG A 88 12.58 -0.16 9.96
N ALA A 89 11.77 0.29 9.01
CA ALA A 89 12.02 0.11 7.59
C ALA A 89 13.37 0.73 7.16
N HIS A 90 13.67 1.94 7.66
CA HIS A 90 14.94 2.62 7.40
C HIS A 90 16.14 1.82 7.90
N ARG A 91 16.08 1.32 9.14
CA ARG A 91 17.14 0.45 9.69
C ARG A 91 17.35 -0.83 8.88
N ASN A 92 16.30 -1.32 8.23
CA ASN A 92 16.35 -2.49 7.36
C ASN A 92 16.79 -2.16 5.91
N GLY A 93 17.12 -0.90 5.62
CA GLY A 93 17.55 -0.44 4.30
C GLY A 93 16.41 -0.31 3.28
N VAL A 94 15.16 -0.26 3.73
CA VAL A 94 14.00 0.01 2.87
C VAL A 94 14.09 1.46 2.38
N THR A 95 13.98 1.64 1.08
CA THR A 95 14.00 2.95 0.42
C THR A 95 12.59 3.43 0.07
N VAL A 96 11.66 2.48 -0.13
CA VAL A 96 10.26 2.77 -0.44
C VAL A 96 9.35 1.88 0.41
N LEU A 97 8.39 2.47 1.10
CA LEU A 97 7.49 1.78 2.02
C LEU A 97 6.03 2.12 1.68
N ALA A 98 5.22 1.10 1.41
CA ALA A 98 3.77 1.23 1.39
C ALA A 98 3.19 0.92 2.78
N LEU A 99 2.52 1.90 3.38
CA LEU A 99 1.68 1.66 4.55
C LEU A 99 0.27 1.31 4.07
N THR A 100 -0.21 0.13 4.43
CA THR A 100 -1.42 -0.50 3.88
C THR A 100 -2.34 -0.99 4.99
N ASP A 101 -2.55 -0.16 6.00
CA ASP A 101 -3.44 -0.46 7.13
C ASP A 101 -4.82 -0.97 6.66
N HIS A 102 -5.40 -1.90 7.41
CA HIS A 102 -6.72 -2.42 7.10
C HIS A 102 -7.80 -1.35 7.13
N ASP A 103 -8.46 -1.17 5.99
CA ASP A 103 -9.64 -0.32 5.81
C ASP A 103 -9.47 1.12 6.31
N THR A 104 -8.25 1.66 6.32
CA THR A 104 -7.99 3.05 6.72
C THR A 104 -6.70 3.58 6.11
N MET A 105 -6.68 4.89 5.84
CA MET A 105 -5.48 5.62 5.42
C MET A 105 -5.04 6.64 6.48
N ALA A 106 -5.55 6.52 7.72
CA ALA A 106 -5.34 7.51 8.77
C ALA A 106 -3.87 7.64 9.22
N GLY A 107 -3.07 6.58 9.09
CA GLY A 107 -1.65 6.59 9.46
C GLY A 107 -0.72 7.18 8.40
N ILE A 108 -1.20 7.42 7.16
CA ILE A 108 -0.34 7.89 6.06
C ILE A 108 0.31 9.26 6.34
N PRO A 109 -0.39 10.28 6.88
CA PRO A 109 0.23 11.57 7.17
C PRO A 109 1.38 11.48 8.18
N GLU A 110 1.23 10.63 9.22
CA GLU A 110 2.30 10.40 10.20
C GLU A 110 3.49 9.68 9.53
N ALA A 111 3.24 8.62 8.75
CA ALA A 111 4.28 7.90 8.02
C ALA A 111 5.08 8.84 7.08
N MET A 112 4.39 9.70 6.33
CA MET A 112 5.01 10.69 5.45
C MET A 112 5.95 11.62 6.21
N SER A 113 5.49 12.14 7.36
CA SER A 113 6.28 13.05 8.20
C SER A 113 7.55 12.37 8.75
N ALA A 114 7.46 11.11 9.18
CA ALA A 114 8.60 10.34 9.64
C ALA A 114 9.57 9.99 8.51
N ALA A 115 9.04 9.68 7.32
CA ALA A 115 9.82 9.24 6.17
C ALA A 115 10.75 10.31 5.62
N HIS A 116 10.34 11.58 5.71
CA HIS A 116 11.18 12.73 5.38
C HIS A 116 12.52 12.69 6.15
N LYS A 117 12.48 12.41 7.45
CA LYS A 117 13.69 12.34 8.30
C LYS A 117 14.57 11.12 7.98
N CYS A 118 13.97 10.08 7.42
CA CYS A 118 14.64 8.81 7.14
C CYS A 118 15.08 8.63 5.68
N GLY A 119 14.78 9.59 4.80
CA GLY A 119 15.04 9.47 3.36
C GLY A 119 14.29 8.31 2.70
N ILE A 120 13.11 7.97 3.23
CA ILE A 120 12.22 6.93 2.67
C ILE A 120 11.13 7.61 1.86
N ARG A 121 10.77 7.01 0.72
CA ARG A 121 9.54 7.38 0.01
C ARG A 121 8.37 6.53 0.51
N ILE A 122 7.28 7.18 0.91
CA ILE A 122 6.03 6.47 1.22
C ILE A 122 5.17 6.33 -0.03
N ILE A 123 4.59 5.15 -0.23
CA ILE A 123 3.46 4.93 -1.13
C ILE A 123 2.19 4.94 -0.27
N PRO A 124 1.30 5.94 -0.41
CA PRO A 124 -0.01 5.89 0.23
C PRO A 124 -0.77 4.63 -0.18
N GLY A 125 -1.11 3.79 0.79
CA GLY A 125 -1.84 2.57 0.52
C GLY A 125 -2.91 2.26 1.55
N VAL A 126 -3.68 1.23 1.27
CA VAL A 126 -4.70 0.66 2.16
C VAL A 126 -4.93 -0.79 1.76
N GLU A 127 -5.10 -1.67 2.74
CA GLU A 127 -5.59 -3.03 2.50
C GLU A 127 -7.10 -3.08 2.76
N ILE A 128 -7.87 -3.22 1.68
CA ILE A 128 -9.33 -3.15 1.74
C ILE A 128 -9.92 -4.55 1.87
N SER A 129 -10.72 -4.74 2.91
CA SER A 129 -11.48 -5.95 3.18
C SER A 129 -12.65 -6.08 2.23
N ALA A 130 -12.81 -7.25 1.64
CA ALA A 130 -13.88 -7.57 0.71
C ALA A 130 -14.40 -8.99 0.92
N LEU A 131 -15.55 -9.27 0.32
CA LEU A 131 -16.09 -10.62 0.22
C LEU A 131 -16.14 -11.04 -1.25
N HIS A 132 -15.58 -12.20 -1.55
CA HIS A 132 -15.76 -12.82 -2.85
C HIS A 132 -16.94 -13.78 -2.81
N SER A 133 -17.95 -13.53 -3.65
CA SER A 133 -19.12 -14.39 -3.80
C SER A 133 -19.42 -14.63 -5.29
N PRO A 134 -19.39 -15.88 -5.78
CA PRO A 134 -19.67 -16.17 -7.19
C PRO A 134 -21.09 -15.80 -7.66
N ARG A 135 -22.00 -15.48 -6.73
CA ARG A 135 -23.41 -15.15 -6.99
C ARG A 135 -23.86 -13.84 -6.32
N GLU A 136 -22.91 -13.04 -5.84
CA GLU A 136 -23.19 -11.78 -5.11
C GLU A 136 -24.24 -11.95 -4.01
N ILE A 137 -24.20 -13.06 -3.27
CA ILE A 137 -25.15 -13.31 -2.19
C ILE A 137 -24.65 -12.56 -0.95
N PRO A 138 -25.37 -11.55 -0.43
CA PRO A 138 -24.94 -10.81 0.74
C PRO A 138 -24.79 -11.74 1.95
N GLY A 139 -23.68 -11.62 2.69
CA GLY A 139 -23.37 -12.45 3.86
C GLY A 139 -22.87 -13.86 3.53
N ALA A 140 -22.77 -14.25 2.25
CA ALA A 140 -22.16 -15.50 1.82
C ALA A 140 -20.98 -15.20 0.88
N GLY A 141 -19.76 -15.37 1.37
CA GLY A 141 -18.56 -15.15 0.58
C GLY A 141 -17.29 -15.50 1.36
N GLU A 142 -16.23 -15.78 0.62
CA GLU A 142 -14.89 -15.93 1.19
C GLU A 142 -14.30 -14.54 1.44
N PRO A 143 -13.74 -14.24 2.63
CA PRO A 143 -13.00 -13.00 2.86
C PRO A 143 -11.78 -12.90 1.94
N VAL A 144 -11.63 -11.75 1.30
CA VAL A 144 -10.52 -11.43 0.40
C VAL A 144 -10.01 -10.04 0.74
N HIS A 145 -8.71 -9.80 0.62
CA HIS A 145 -8.14 -8.48 0.80
C HIS A 145 -7.53 -7.97 -0.51
N ILE A 146 -7.76 -6.70 -0.80
CA ILE A 146 -7.25 -6.01 -1.98
C ILE A 146 -6.40 -4.82 -1.52
N LEU A 147 -5.12 -4.83 -1.86
CA LEU A 147 -4.22 -3.70 -1.65
C LEU A 147 -4.52 -2.64 -2.70
N ALA A 148 -4.56 -1.38 -2.25
CA ALA A 148 -4.61 -0.22 -3.12
C ALA A 148 -3.34 0.61 -2.92
N TYR A 149 -2.71 1.03 -4.02
CA TYR A 149 -1.54 1.91 -4.01
C TYR A 149 -1.83 3.20 -4.78
N TYR A 150 -1.64 4.34 -4.13
CA TYR A 150 -1.89 5.66 -4.70
C TYR A 150 -0.59 6.46 -4.86
N GLY A 151 -0.65 7.48 -5.73
CA GLY A 151 0.43 8.45 -5.87
C GLY A 151 0.56 9.33 -4.63
N MET A 152 1.55 10.22 -4.62
CA MET A 152 1.85 11.09 -3.47
C MET A 152 0.65 11.93 -3.02
N CYS A 153 -0.18 12.41 -3.96
CA CYS A 153 -1.39 13.19 -3.65
C CYS A 153 -2.56 12.33 -3.12
N GLY A 154 -2.39 11.01 -3.06
CA GLY A 154 -3.44 10.08 -2.66
C GLY A 154 -4.51 9.87 -3.74
N PRO A 155 -5.70 9.36 -3.36
CA PRO A 155 -6.81 9.09 -4.26
C PRO A 155 -7.51 10.36 -4.77
N SER A 156 -7.84 10.41 -6.06
CA SER A 156 -8.52 11.57 -6.68
C SER A 156 -9.96 11.80 -6.24
N ARG A 157 -10.57 10.77 -5.64
CA ARG A 157 -11.93 10.77 -5.07
C ARG A 157 -11.89 10.28 -3.62
N PHE A 158 -11.02 10.91 -2.81
CA PHE A 158 -10.80 10.51 -1.43
C PHE A 158 -12.10 10.35 -0.62
N ASP A 159 -13.04 11.29 -0.72
CA ASP A 159 -14.29 11.24 0.05
C ASP A 159 -15.15 10.01 -0.32
N GLU A 160 -15.17 9.58 -1.59
CA GLU A 160 -15.89 8.34 -2.00
C GLU A 160 -15.21 7.09 -1.42
N LEU A 161 -13.87 7.04 -1.47
CA LEU A 161 -13.10 5.94 -0.89
C LEU A 161 -13.28 5.89 0.63
N ASP A 162 -13.10 7.01 1.33
CA ASP A 162 -13.16 7.06 2.79
C ASP A 162 -14.55 6.69 3.31
N ASN A 163 -15.62 7.06 2.61
CA ASN A 163 -16.97 6.59 2.93
C ASN A 163 -17.11 5.05 2.83
N MET A 164 -16.54 4.43 1.79
CA MET A 164 -16.50 2.97 1.68
C MET A 164 -15.71 2.36 2.85
N LEU A 165 -14.52 2.90 3.13
CA LEU A 165 -13.66 2.41 4.22
C LEU A 165 -14.34 2.56 5.59
N LEU A 166 -15.02 3.69 5.84
CA LEU A 166 -15.80 3.93 7.05
C LEU A 166 -16.91 2.89 7.23
N ASN A 167 -17.68 2.59 6.16
CA ASN A 167 -18.73 1.57 6.23
C ASN A 167 -18.18 0.18 6.57
N ILE A 168 -16.99 -0.17 6.05
CA ILE A 168 -16.32 -1.42 6.42
C ILE A 168 -15.93 -1.41 7.91
N ARG A 169 -15.35 -0.31 8.40
CA ARG A 169 -14.97 -0.15 9.82
C ARG A 169 -16.17 -0.24 10.75
N GLU A 170 -17.31 0.38 10.43
CA GLU A 170 -18.57 0.24 11.17
C GLU A 170 -19.06 -1.21 11.20
N GLY A 171 -18.97 -1.90 10.05
CA GLY A 171 -19.22 -3.34 9.96
C GLY A 171 -18.30 -4.18 10.87
N ARG A 172 -17.03 -3.80 10.99
CA ARG A 172 -16.07 -4.46 11.91
C ARG A 172 -16.47 -4.30 13.37
N TYR A 173 -16.95 -3.14 13.81
CA TYR A 173 -17.45 -2.96 15.17
C TYR A 173 -18.62 -3.90 15.49
N LEU A 174 -19.60 -3.98 14.59
CA LEU A 174 -20.74 -4.90 14.73
C LEU A 174 -20.29 -6.36 14.73
N ARG A 175 -19.42 -6.73 13.80
CA ARG A 175 -18.82 -8.06 13.71
C ARG A 175 -18.14 -8.44 15.02
N ALA A 176 -17.27 -7.58 15.57
CA ALA A 176 -16.56 -7.84 16.81
C ALA A 176 -17.52 -8.07 17.98
N LYS A 177 -18.56 -7.24 18.15
CA LYS A 177 -19.60 -7.45 19.19
C LYS A 177 -20.29 -8.80 19.05
N ASN A 178 -20.63 -9.20 17.82
CA ASN A 178 -21.25 -10.50 17.54
C ASN A 178 -20.29 -11.66 17.85
N MET A 179 -19.00 -11.54 17.54
CA MET A 179 -18.00 -12.53 17.89
C MET A 179 -17.86 -12.69 19.40
N LEU A 180 -17.86 -11.59 20.16
CA LEU A 180 -17.82 -11.64 21.63
C LEU A 180 -19.06 -12.31 22.23
N ALA A 181 -20.25 -12.03 21.69
CA ALA A 181 -21.47 -12.70 22.10
C ALA A 181 -21.40 -14.23 21.87
N LYS A 182 -20.86 -14.66 20.71
CA LYS A 182 -20.62 -16.08 20.42
C LYS A 182 -19.61 -16.70 21.39
N LEU A 183 -18.48 -16.04 21.64
CA LEU A 183 -17.47 -16.49 22.61
C LEU A 183 -18.07 -16.65 24.02
N ASN A 184 -18.93 -15.73 24.45
CA ASN A 184 -19.62 -15.83 25.73
C ASN A 184 -20.55 -17.08 25.79
N SER A 185 -21.29 -17.36 24.72
CA SER A 185 -22.10 -18.60 24.61
C SER A 185 -21.26 -19.87 24.69
N LEU A 186 -20.00 -19.81 24.23
CA LEU A 186 -19.00 -20.89 24.34
C LEU A 186 -18.31 -20.95 25.71
N LYS A 187 -18.76 -20.16 26.70
CA LYS A 187 -18.16 -20.04 28.03
C LYS A 187 -16.72 -19.49 28.03
N VAL A 188 -16.43 -18.64 27.04
CA VAL A 188 -15.15 -17.92 26.88
C VAL A 188 -15.43 -16.40 26.88
N PRO A 189 -15.91 -15.82 27.99
CA PRO A 189 -16.25 -14.40 28.01
C PRO A 189 -15.01 -13.52 27.85
N ILE A 190 -15.06 -12.59 26.90
CA ILE A 190 -14.12 -11.50 26.70
C ILE A 190 -14.90 -10.18 26.72
N LYS A 191 -14.41 -9.21 27.50
CA LYS A 191 -15.06 -7.90 27.65
C LYS A 191 -14.79 -7.01 26.44
N TRP A 192 -15.77 -6.20 26.06
CA TRP A 192 -15.65 -5.24 24.96
C TRP A 192 -14.49 -4.26 25.21
N GLU A 193 -14.40 -3.74 26.44
CA GLU A 193 -13.40 -2.74 26.84
C GLU A 193 -11.97 -3.28 26.73
N HIS A 194 -11.78 -4.59 26.93
CA HIS A 194 -10.48 -5.23 26.78
C HIS A 194 -10.06 -5.26 25.31
N VAL A 195 -10.98 -5.63 24.41
CA VAL A 195 -10.71 -5.66 22.97
C VAL A 195 -10.44 -4.25 22.42
N THR A 196 -11.23 -3.25 22.81
CA THR A 196 -11.01 -1.87 22.34
C THR A 196 -9.74 -1.27 22.92
N LYS A 197 -9.36 -1.62 24.15
CA LYS A 197 -8.07 -1.22 24.71
C LYS A 197 -6.89 -1.79 23.91
N ILE A 198 -6.98 -3.05 23.46
CA ILE A 198 -5.95 -3.67 22.62
C ILE A 198 -5.93 -3.05 21.22
N ALA A 199 -7.11 -2.77 20.64
CA ALA A 199 -7.20 -2.17 19.31
C ALA A 199 -6.65 -0.74 19.29
N GLY A 200 -6.87 0.03 20.35
CA GLY A 200 -6.50 1.45 20.42
C GLY A 200 -7.67 2.37 20.13
N GLU A 201 -7.48 3.65 20.43
CA GLU A 201 -8.51 4.67 20.27
C GLU A 201 -8.81 4.91 18.78
N GLY A 202 -10.11 4.90 18.41
CA GLY A 202 -10.54 5.11 17.03
C GLY A 202 -10.32 3.92 16.08
N VAL A 203 -9.72 2.82 16.56
CA VAL A 203 -9.41 1.63 15.74
C VAL A 203 -10.55 0.62 15.79
N ALA A 204 -11.06 0.24 14.62
CA ALA A 204 -12.13 -0.76 14.51
C ALA A 204 -11.59 -2.18 14.80
N PRO A 205 -12.11 -2.89 15.83
CA PRO A 205 -11.55 -4.18 16.21
C PRO A 205 -11.66 -5.27 15.13
N GLY A 206 -10.52 -5.75 14.64
CA GLY A 206 -10.40 -6.97 13.85
C GLY A 206 -10.34 -8.26 14.68
N ARG A 207 -10.30 -9.40 13.97
CA ARG A 207 -10.15 -10.73 14.59
C ARG A 207 -8.83 -10.86 15.34
N LEU A 208 -7.77 -10.19 14.89
CA LEU A 208 -6.47 -10.21 15.54
C LEU A 208 -6.51 -9.58 16.94
N HIS A 209 -7.26 -8.49 17.15
CA HIS A 209 -7.46 -7.91 18.48
C HIS A 209 -8.21 -8.85 19.43
N ILE A 210 -9.24 -9.53 18.94
CA ILE A 210 -9.97 -10.54 19.71
C ILE A 210 -9.05 -11.73 20.05
N ALA A 211 -8.22 -12.17 19.09
CA ALA A 211 -7.23 -13.22 19.31
C ALA A 211 -6.24 -12.83 20.42
N ARG A 212 -5.73 -11.60 20.41
CA ARG A 212 -4.86 -11.06 21.46
C ARG A 212 -5.57 -11.02 22.81
N ALA A 213 -6.82 -10.56 22.85
CA ALA A 213 -7.63 -10.56 24.07
C ALA A 213 -7.82 -11.97 24.66
N LEU A 214 -8.03 -12.98 23.79
CA LEU A 214 -8.13 -14.38 24.21
C LEU A 214 -6.81 -14.91 24.80
N VAL A 215 -5.66 -14.50 24.23
CA VAL A 215 -4.33 -14.85 24.76
C VAL A 215 -4.09 -14.18 26.11
N GLU A 216 -4.31 -12.87 26.20
CA GLU A 216 -4.12 -12.11 27.46
C GLU A 216 -5.04 -12.60 28.58
N ALA A 217 -6.25 -13.06 28.24
CA ALA A 217 -7.19 -13.64 29.19
C ALA A 217 -6.89 -15.12 29.55
N GLY A 218 -5.88 -15.75 28.92
CA GLY A 218 -5.44 -17.12 29.23
C GLY A 218 -6.33 -18.24 28.68
N TYR A 219 -7.21 -17.96 27.70
CA TYR A 219 -8.06 -18.98 27.08
C TYR A 219 -7.34 -19.79 26.00
N VAL A 220 -6.25 -19.25 25.47
CA VAL A 220 -5.40 -19.83 24.43
C VAL A 220 -3.95 -19.37 24.64
N ASP A 221 -2.99 -20.19 24.25
CA ASP A 221 -1.56 -19.97 24.45
C ASP A 221 -0.98 -18.95 23.45
N ASN A 222 -1.60 -18.83 22.28
CA ASN A 222 -1.13 -17.96 21.21
C ASN A 222 -2.24 -17.63 20.19
N VAL A 223 -1.97 -16.62 19.35
CA VAL A 223 -2.88 -16.14 18.30
C VAL A 223 -3.26 -17.25 17.33
N ARG A 224 -2.32 -18.12 16.93
CA ARG A 224 -2.60 -19.23 16.00
C ARG A 224 -3.66 -20.18 16.58
N GLN A 225 -3.57 -20.50 17.87
CA GLN A 225 -4.56 -21.32 18.56
C GLN A 225 -5.92 -20.60 18.65
N ALA A 226 -5.96 -19.28 18.85
CA ALA A 226 -7.20 -18.51 18.83
C ALA A 226 -7.94 -18.63 17.48
N PHE A 227 -7.22 -18.48 16.36
CA PHE A 227 -7.81 -18.63 15.03
C PHE A 227 -8.27 -20.06 14.77
N ASN A 228 -7.45 -21.06 15.09
CA ASN A 228 -7.79 -22.47 14.88
C ASN A 228 -9.01 -22.92 15.68
N LYS A 229 -9.15 -22.45 16.92
CA LYS A 229 -10.20 -22.90 17.84
C LYS A 229 -11.50 -22.10 17.74
N TYR A 230 -11.42 -20.79 17.47
CA TYR A 230 -12.57 -19.89 17.61
C TYR A 230 -12.82 -19.00 16.38
N LEU A 231 -11.77 -18.37 15.83
CA LEU A 231 -11.92 -17.15 15.00
C LEU A 231 -11.71 -17.36 13.49
N GLY A 232 -11.29 -18.55 13.05
CA GLY A 232 -11.09 -18.87 11.63
C GLY A 232 -12.38 -18.73 10.80
N ASN A 233 -12.29 -18.78 9.47
CA ASN A 233 -13.41 -18.52 8.56
C ASN A 233 -14.62 -19.47 8.75
N ASP A 234 -14.42 -20.61 9.40
CA ASP A 234 -15.46 -21.59 9.75
C ASP A 234 -15.50 -21.85 11.27
N GLY A 235 -14.88 -20.96 12.06
CA GLY A 235 -14.76 -21.08 13.51
C GLY A 235 -16.07 -20.76 14.25
N PRO A 236 -16.28 -21.32 15.45
CA PRO A 236 -17.55 -21.22 16.17
C PRO A 236 -17.88 -19.78 16.62
N ALA A 237 -16.88 -18.91 16.74
CA ALA A 237 -17.06 -17.50 17.06
C ALA A 237 -17.00 -16.58 15.83
N TYR A 238 -16.80 -17.11 14.62
CA TYR A 238 -16.73 -16.32 13.41
C TYR A 238 -18.04 -15.56 13.15
N ALA A 239 -17.94 -14.31 12.72
CA ALA A 239 -19.05 -13.50 12.27
C ALA A 239 -18.62 -12.68 11.05
N THR A 240 -19.57 -12.31 10.21
CA THR A 240 -19.34 -11.45 9.03
C THR A 240 -19.60 -9.98 9.37
N GLY A 241 -19.02 -9.07 8.60
CA GLY A 241 -19.24 -7.63 8.69
C GLY A 241 -20.08 -7.12 7.52
N SER A 242 -19.78 -5.87 7.13
CA SER A 242 -20.40 -5.16 6.01
C SER A 242 -19.42 -4.99 4.85
N GLU A 243 -18.53 -5.97 4.64
CA GLU A 243 -17.51 -5.88 3.60
C GLU A 243 -18.15 -5.87 2.19
N PRO A 244 -17.72 -4.97 1.29
CA PRO A 244 -18.21 -4.92 -0.08
C PRO A 244 -17.72 -6.12 -0.91
N PHE A 245 -18.32 -6.31 -2.09
CA PHE A 245 -17.84 -7.33 -3.03
C PHE A 245 -16.48 -6.95 -3.61
N THR A 246 -15.66 -7.98 -3.88
CA THR A 246 -14.30 -7.84 -4.40
C THR A 246 -14.20 -7.01 -5.68
N GLU A 247 -15.15 -7.16 -6.59
CA GLU A 247 -15.23 -6.45 -7.87
C GLU A 247 -15.53 -4.96 -7.65
N THR A 248 -16.43 -4.63 -6.72
CA THR A 248 -16.74 -3.26 -6.32
C THR A 248 -15.50 -2.56 -5.75
N VAL A 249 -14.70 -3.25 -4.94
CA VAL A 249 -13.45 -2.72 -4.39
C VAL A 249 -12.44 -2.44 -5.50
N VAL A 250 -12.20 -3.39 -6.41
CA VAL A 250 -11.27 -3.18 -7.53
C VAL A 250 -11.70 -2.01 -8.42
N GLN A 251 -12.99 -1.87 -8.69
CA GLN A 251 -13.53 -0.75 -9.45
C GLN A 251 -13.40 0.58 -8.69
N MET A 252 -13.63 0.60 -7.38
CA MET A 252 -13.42 1.79 -6.56
C MET A 252 -11.96 2.25 -6.59
N ILE A 253 -11.00 1.33 -6.46
CA ILE A 253 -9.57 1.63 -6.55
C ILE A 253 -9.23 2.24 -7.92
N SER A 254 -9.75 1.65 -9.00
CA SER A 254 -9.54 2.18 -10.36
C SER A 254 -10.12 3.60 -10.51
N ARG A 255 -11.35 3.84 -10.05
CA ARG A 255 -12.02 5.15 -10.14
C ARG A 255 -11.36 6.24 -9.30
N THR A 256 -10.66 5.84 -8.24
CA THR A 256 -9.93 6.74 -7.33
C THR A 256 -8.48 6.94 -7.74
N GLY A 257 -8.04 6.33 -8.86
CA GLY A 257 -6.69 6.52 -9.40
C GLY A 257 -5.59 5.71 -8.71
N GLY A 258 -5.93 4.51 -8.22
CA GLY A 258 -4.99 3.60 -7.57
C GLY A 258 -4.67 2.35 -8.39
N ILE A 259 -3.56 1.69 -8.01
CA ILE A 259 -3.23 0.34 -8.45
C ILE A 259 -3.82 -0.67 -7.46
N SER A 260 -4.59 -1.64 -7.97
CA SER A 260 -5.18 -2.72 -7.19
C SER A 260 -4.35 -4.01 -7.27
N ALA A 261 -4.05 -4.61 -6.11
CA ALA A 261 -3.36 -5.89 -6.01
C ALA A 261 -4.09 -6.87 -5.09
N LEU A 262 -4.21 -8.14 -5.48
CA LEU A 262 -4.74 -9.18 -4.60
C LEU A 262 -3.69 -9.52 -3.53
N ALA A 263 -4.02 -9.29 -2.26
CA ALA A 263 -3.17 -9.65 -1.13
C ALA A 263 -3.21 -11.15 -0.86
N HIS A 264 -2.05 -11.69 -0.47
CA HIS A 264 -1.83 -13.01 0.11
C HIS A 264 -2.76 -14.12 -0.44
N PRO A 265 -2.79 -14.36 -1.78
CA PRO A 265 -3.77 -15.23 -2.44
C PRO A 265 -3.73 -16.70 -2.00
N TRP A 266 -2.66 -17.11 -1.31
CA TRP A 266 -2.51 -18.41 -0.65
C TRP A 266 -3.46 -18.64 0.52
N SER A 267 -4.12 -17.61 1.05
CA SER A 267 -5.14 -17.76 2.08
C SER A 267 -6.52 -18.14 1.52
N LEU A 268 -6.68 -18.13 0.18
CA LEU A 268 -7.96 -18.38 -0.50
C LEU A 268 -8.20 -19.87 -0.73
N LYS A 269 -9.45 -20.31 -0.60
CA LYS A 269 -9.92 -21.67 -0.92
C LYS A 269 -9.83 -21.97 -2.42
N ASN A 270 -10.13 -20.99 -3.29
CA ASN A 270 -10.04 -21.16 -4.75
C ASN A 270 -9.42 -19.93 -5.44
N PRO A 271 -8.08 -19.76 -5.39
CA PRO A 271 -7.41 -18.59 -5.93
C PRO A 271 -7.66 -18.35 -7.43
N ASP A 272 -7.69 -19.39 -8.27
CA ASP A 272 -7.88 -19.24 -9.73
C ASP A 272 -9.22 -18.58 -10.08
N ALA A 273 -10.30 -18.97 -9.37
CA ALA A 273 -11.62 -18.40 -9.59
C ALA A 273 -11.69 -16.92 -9.18
N VAL A 274 -11.15 -16.60 -8.00
CA VAL A 274 -11.09 -15.22 -7.49
C VAL A 274 -10.26 -14.35 -8.42
N ILE A 275 -9.05 -14.79 -8.79
CA ILE A 275 -8.14 -14.04 -9.67
C ILE A 275 -8.78 -13.78 -11.03
N ARG A 276 -9.47 -14.78 -11.61
CA ARG A 276 -10.16 -14.62 -12.90
C ARG A 276 -11.27 -13.56 -12.83
N SER A 277 -12.06 -13.58 -11.76
CA SER A 277 -13.15 -12.60 -11.56
C SER A 277 -12.57 -11.20 -11.41
N LEU A 278 -11.58 -11.05 -10.52
CA LEU A 278 -10.93 -9.78 -10.26
C LEU A 278 -10.19 -9.22 -11.47
N LYS A 279 -9.56 -10.08 -12.28
CA LYS A 279 -8.96 -9.65 -13.54
C LYS A 279 -10.01 -9.04 -14.48
N GLY A 280 -11.20 -9.63 -14.55
CA GLY A 280 -12.34 -9.09 -15.31
C GLY A 280 -12.82 -7.74 -14.79
N ALA A 281 -12.68 -7.49 -13.48
CA ALA A 281 -13.02 -6.21 -12.85
C ALA A 281 -11.92 -5.13 -12.95
N GLY A 282 -10.74 -5.46 -13.50
CA GLY A 282 -9.63 -4.51 -13.68
C GLY A 282 -8.46 -4.67 -12.70
N LEU A 283 -8.29 -5.84 -12.06
CA LEU A 283 -7.14 -6.09 -11.19
C LEU A 283 -5.81 -5.95 -11.96
N HIS A 284 -4.86 -5.25 -11.34
CA HIS A 284 -3.56 -4.93 -11.93
C HIS A 284 -2.47 -5.94 -11.54
N ALA A 285 -2.47 -6.33 -10.26
CA ALA A 285 -1.39 -7.09 -9.65
C ALA A 285 -1.90 -8.14 -8.65
N MET A 286 -0.99 -8.98 -8.19
CA MET A 286 -1.23 -9.87 -7.05
C MET A 286 0.09 -10.14 -6.32
N GLU A 287 -0.02 -10.44 -5.04
CA GLU A 287 1.14 -10.93 -4.29
C GLU A 287 1.51 -12.34 -4.74
N VAL A 288 2.80 -12.51 -4.97
CA VAL A 288 3.43 -13.72 -5.48
C VAL A 288 4.67 -14.04 -4.66
N TYR A 289 5.42 -13.00 -4.28
CA TYR A 289 6.66 -13.15 -3.51
C TYR A 289 6.35 -13.11 -2.00
N ARG A 290 6.94 -14.07 -1.30
CA ARG A 290 6.83 -14.29 0.14
C ARG A 290 8.22 -14.41 0.75
N SER A 291 8.32 -14.14 2.03
CA SER A 291 9.56 -14.29 2.81
C SER A 291 10.05 -15.73 2.94
N ASP A 292 9.13 -16.69 2.97
CA ASP A 292 9.46 -18.11 2.96
C ASP A 292 9.98 -18.61 1.59
N GLY A 293 10.12 -17.70 0.61
CA GLY A 293 10.62 -17.98 -0.73
C GLY A 293 9.68 -18.82 -1.59
N LYS A 294 8.49 -19.17 -1.08
CA LYS A 294 7.50 -19.96 -1.84
C LYS A 294 6.81 -19.06 -2.86
N VAL A 295 6.72 -19.56 -4.08
CA VAL A 295 6.05 -18.90 -5.21
C VAL A 295 4.91 -19.78 -5.77
N ASP A 296 4.61 -20.86 -5.04
CA ASP A 296 3.83 -22.05 -5.43
C ASP A 296 2.61 -21.74 -6.31
N GLY A 297 2.72 -21.96 -7.61
CA GLY A 297 1.63 -21.79 -8.58
C GLY A 297 1.22 -20.33 -8.87
N PHE A 298 1.41 -19.41 -7.93
CA PHE A 298 0.95 -18.03 -8.02
C PHE A 298 1.68 -17.23 -9.10
N SER A 299 2.96 -17.49 -9.34
CA SER A 299 3.67 -16.88 -10.48
C SER A 299 3.05 -17.30 -11.83
N GLN A 300 2.63 -18.56 -11.97
CA GLN A 300 1.98 -19.04 -13.20
C GLN A 300 0.56 -18.52 -13.33
N LEU A 301 -0.17 -18.37 -12.22
CA LEU A 301 -1.48 -17.71 -12.22
C LEU A 301 -1.37 -16.24 -12.63
N ALA A 302 -0.42 -15.50 -12.06
CA ALA A 302 -0.16 -14.12 -12.45
C ALA A 302 0.17 -14.00 -13.94
N GLU A 303 1.01 -14.89 -14.47
CA GLU A 303 1.31 -14.95 -15.92
C GLU A 303 0.08 -15.29 -16.77
N LYS A 304 -0.71 -16.28 -16.34
CA LYS A 304 -1.93 -16.73 -17.03
C LYS A 304 -2.92 -15.58 -17.20
N TYR A 305 -3.07 -14.73 -16.18
CA TYR A 305 -4.02 -13.61 -16.17
C TYR A 305 -3.39 -12.26 -16.53
N GLY A 306 -2.09 -12.21 -16.81
CA GLY A 306 -1.38 -10.97 -17.15
C GLY A 306 -1.42 -9.95 -16.01
N LEU A 307 -1.11 -10.39 -14.79
CA LEU A 307 -1.01 -9.57 -13.59
C LEU A 307 0.46 -9.31 -13.25
N LEU A 308 0.74 -8.15 -12.68
CA LEU A 308 2.03 -7.88 -12.06
C LEU A 308 2.22 -8.77 -10.83
N LYS A 309 3.46 -9.24 -10.64
CA LYS A 309 3.85 -10.10 -9.52
C LYS A 309 4.47 -9.21 -8.44
N LEU A 310 3.74 -8.92 -7.38
CA LEU A 310 4.24 -8.10 -6.27
C LEU A 310 4.49 -8.97 -5.04
N GLY A 311 4.87 -8.33 -3.94
CA GLY A 311 5.02 -8.96 -2.64
C GLY A 311 5.41 -7.94 -1.59
N GLY A 312 5.02 -8.21 -0.37
CA GLY A 312 5.40 -7.48 0.82
C GLY A 312 5.44 -8.43 2.02
N SER A 313 5.92 -7.94 3.15
CA SER A 313 6.09 -8.75 4.36
C SER A 313 4.78 -9.06 5.07
N ASP A 314 3.72 -8.27 4.83
CA ASP A 314 2.49 -8.28 5.64
C ASP A 314 2.84 -8.07 7.13
N PHE A 315 3.80 -7.17 7.39
CA PHE A 315 4.38 -6.95 8.70
C PHE A 315 3.40 -6.24 9.63
N HIS A 316 3.23 -6.79 10.84
CA HIS A 316 2.40 -6.20 11.90
C HIS A 316 3.22 -5.84 13.15
N GLY A 317 4.50 -6.21 13.26
CA GLY A 317 5.34 -5.90 14.42
C GLY A 317 5.01 -6.68 15.68
N LYS A 318 4.55 -7.93 15.53
CA LYS A 318 4.23 -8.88 16.61
C LYS A 318 5.44 -9.21 17.50
N GLY A 319 6.66 -9.03 17.00
CA GLY A 319 7.90 -9.36 17.73
C GLY A 319 8.11 -10.88 17.90
N THR A 320 7.39 -11.68 17.13
CA THR A 320 7.49 -13.14 17.11
C THR A 320 8.52 -13.61 16.08
N LYS A 321 9.21 -14.72 16.35
CA LYS A 321 10.20 -15.31 15.42
C LYS A 321 9.64 -15.75 14.06
N ASP A 322 8.34 -16.00 13.98
CA ASP A 322 7.66 -16.47 12.76
C ASP A 322 7.19 -15.32 11.85
N GLU A 323 7.29 -14.07 12.31
CA GLU A 323 6.90 -12.91 11.51
C GLU A 323 8.05 -12.46 10.63
N THR A 324 7.73 -12.17 9.37
CA THR A 324 8.67 -11.58 8.40
C THR A 324 8.85 -10.11 8.71
N ASP A 325 10.09 -9.66 8.82
CA ASP A 325 10.36 -8.25 9.09
C ASP A 325 10.18 -7.39 7.83
N VAL A 326 9.96 -6.10 8.04
CA VAL A 326 9.77 -5.13 6.97
C VAL A 326 10.99 -5.09 6.04
N GLY A 327 10.76 -5.24 4.73
CA GLY A 327 11.80 -5.24 3.71
C GLY A 327 12.51 -6.58 3.49
N GLU A 328 12.11 -7.68 4.15
CA GLU A 328 12.71 -8.99 3.89
C GLU A 328 12.26 -9.61 2.56
N VAL A 329 11.06 -9.28 2.08
CA VAL A 329 10.55 -9.76 0.79
C VAL A 329 11.24 -9.00 -0.36
N LYS A 330 12.15 -9.68 -1.06
CA LYS A 330 12.91 -9.07 -2.15
C LYS A 330 12.18 -9.19 -3.48
N LEU A 331 11.98 -8.04 -4.14
CA LEU A 331 11.42 -7.96 -5.48
C LEU A 331 12.54 -7.72 -6.50
N ALA A 332 12.47 -8.41 -7.64
CA ALA A 332 13.40 -8.19 -8.73
C ALA A 332 13.27 -6.75 -9.26
N ILE A 333 14.37 -6.11 -9.63
CA ILE A 333 14.34 -4.73 -10.13
C ILE A 333 13.43 -4.55 -11.35
N THR A 334 13.35 -5.57 -12.19
CA THR A 334 12.45 -5.61 -13.35
C THR A 334 10.97 -5.62 -12.96
N THR A 335 10.64 -6.21 -11.81
CA THR A 335 9.29 -6.20 -11.24
C THR A 335 8.93 -4.80 -10.75
N LEU A 336 9.85 -4.16 -10.02
CA LEU A 336 9.68 -2.78 -9.55
C LEU A 336 9.53 -1.80 -10.71
N CYS A 337 10.34 -1.95 -11.75
CA CYS A 337 10.24 -1.15 -12.97
C CYS A 337 8.85 -1.31 -13.62
N SER A 338 8.36 -2.54 -13.80
CA SER A 338 7.04 -2.76 -14.40
C SER A 338 5.87 -2.35 -13.51
N PHE A 339 6.04 -2.36 -12.18
CA PHE A 339 5.10 -1.73 -11.27
C PHE A 339 5.03 -0.21 -11.52
N LEU A 340 6.18 0.47 -11.56
CA LEU A 340 6.22 1.92 -11.78
C LEU A 340 5.77 2.34 -13.19
N GLU A 341 6.11 1.57 -14.24
CA GLU A 341 5.61 1.77 -15.61
C GLU A 341 4.07 1.76 -15.68
N MET A 342 3.43 0.91 -14.87
CA MET A 342 1.97 0.85 -14.77
C MET A 342 1.41 1.94 -13.85
N ALA A 343 2.05 2.17 -12.72
CA ALA A 343 1.55 3.03 -11.65
C ALA A 343 1.63 4.52 -12.01
N ARG A 344 2.74 4.97 -12.61
CA ARG A 344 2.96 6.39 -12.94
C ARG A 344 1.83 7.02 -13.76
N PRO A 345 1.40 6.49 -14.92
CA PRO A 345 0.33 7.14 -15.70
C PRO A 345 -0.99 7.21 -14.93
N ILE A 346 -1.32 6.16 -14.15
CA ILE A 346 -2.53 6.13 -13.30
C ILE A 346 -2.46 7.20 -12.21
N TRP A 347 -1.34 7.27 -11.50
CA TRP A 347 -1.11 8.26 -10.45
C TRP A 347 -1.02 9.69 -11.00
N CYS A 348 -0.43 9.89 -12.19
CA CYS A 348 -0.41 11.18 -12.88
C CYS A 348 -1.82 11.64 -13.24
N SER A 349 -2.66 10.76 -13.79
CA SER A 349 -4.06 11.08 -14.09
C SER A 349 -4.83 11.46 -12.81
N ALA A 350 -4.64 10.69 -11.73
CA ALA A 350 -5.28 10.98 -10.45
C ALA A 350 -4.84 12.34 -9.88
N MET A 351 -3.56 12.66 -10.00
CA MET A 351 -2.99 13.94 -9.60
C MET A 351 -3.59 15.09 -10.42
N LYS A 352 -3.70 14.94 -11.74
CA LYS A 352 -4.36 15.93 -12.61
C LYS A 352 -5.80 16.19 -12.14
N ASP A 353 -6.57 15.15 -11.88
CA ASP A 353 -7.95 15.28 -11.37
C ASP A 353 -8.02 16.05 -10.04
N ILE A 354 -7.09 15.78 -9.11
CA ILE A 354 -7.03 16.48 -7.81
C ILE A 354 -6.74 17.97 -8.03
N LEU A 355 -5.75 18.27 -8.87
CA LEU A 355 -5.34 19.64 -9.14
C LEU A 355 -6.42 20.42 -9.91
N LEU A 356 -7.11 19.78 -10.86
CA LEU A 356 -8.24 20.38 -11.59
C LEU A 356 -9.40 20.72 -10.64
N LYS A 357 -9.80 19.79 -9.76
CA LYS A 357 -10.85 20.06 -8.75
C LYS A 357 -10.49 21.22 -7.82
N PHE A 358 -9.21 21.30 -7.42
CA PHE A 358 -8.75 22.46 -6.65
C PHE A 358 -8.85 23.76 -7.45
N ALA A 359 -8.48 23.74 -8.74
CA ALA A 359 -8.53 24.91 -9.59
C ALA A 359 -9.96 25.39 -9.89
N GLU A 360 -10.95 24.49 -9.90
CA GLU A 360 -12.38 24.81 -10.04
C GLU A 360 -12.91 25.56 -8.80
N GLU A 361 -12.53 25.12 -7.60
CA GLU A 361 -12.98 25.71 -6.33
C GLU A 361 -11.80 25.91 -5.36
N PRO A 362 -10.99 26.97 -5.55
CA PRO A 362 -9.80 27.15 -4.76
C PRO A 362 -10.15 27.64 -3.35
N SER A 363 -9.91 26.78 -2.36
CA SER A 363 -10.20 27.04 -0.94
C SER A 363 -9.16 26.36 -0.04
N ALA A 364 -8.96 26.88 1.17
CA ALA A 364 -8.07 26.25 2.16
C ALA A 364 -8.49 24.79 2.48
N ALA A 365 -9.79 24.50 2.45
CA ALA A 365 -10.31 23.15 2.63
C ALA A 365 -9.89 22.22 1.49
N ASN A 366 -10.03 22.65 0.23
CA ASN A 366 -9.61 21.85 -0.92
C ASN A 366 -8.08 21.73 -1.01
N LEU A 367 -7.33 22.77 -0.62
CA LEU A 367 -5.87 22.70 -0.52
C LEU A 367 -5.44 21.66 0.53
N GLY A 368 -6.09 21.66 1.70
CA GLY A 368 -5.85 20.68 2.75
C GLY A 368 -6.16 19.24 2.32
N LYS A 369 -7.18 19.03 1.47
CA LYS A 369 -7.48 17.72 0.88
C LYS A 369 -6.36 17.27 -0.07
N THR A 370 -5.87 18.16 -0.93
CA THR A 370 -4.75 17.88 -1.85
C THR A 370 -3.44 17.58 -1.10
N LEU A 371 -3.20 18.28 0.01
CA LEU A 371 -2.01 18.14 0.84
C LEU A 371 -2.10 17.02 1.90
N LYS A 372 -3.26 16.37 2.05
CA LYS A 372 -3.48 15.34 3.07
C LYS A 372 -2.44 14.23 3.02
N PHE A 373 -2.02 13.85 1.82
CA PHE A 373 -1.06 12.79 1.58
C PHE A 373 0.31 13.30 1.14
N GLY A 374 0.42 14.57 0.72
CA GLY A 374 1.67 15.22 0.38
C GLY A 374 2.10 16.19 1.47
N GLN A 375 3.03 15.80 2.34
CA GLN A 375 3.82 16.79 3.07
C GLN A 375 5.09 17.09 2.28
N LEU A 376 5.16 18.30 1.73
CA LEU A 376 6.26 18.80 0.94
C LEU A 376 7.04 19.81 1.79
N SER A 377 7.81 19.36 2.79
CA SER A 377 8.68 20.29 3.53
C SER A 377 9.93 20.58 2.69
N ASN A 378 10.23 21.87 2.51
CA ASN A 378 11.47 22.34 1.88
C ASN A 378 12.66 21.90 2.77
N PRO A 379 13.79 21.41 2.20
CA PRO A 379 14.95 20.95 2.99
C PRO A 379 15.61 22.02 3.86
N ASP A 380 15.40 23.31 3.54
CA ASP A 380 15.88 24.43 4.34
C ASP A 380 14.76 24.91 5.27
N GLY A 381 14.93 24.66 6.57
CA GLY A 381 13.98 25.09 7.60
C GLY A 381 13.60 26.58 7.47
N PHE A 382 12.31 26.84 7.72
CA PHE A 382 11.59 28.13 7.64
C PHE A 382 10.96 28.49 6.28
N ALA A 383 9.83 27.86 5.97
CA ALA A 383 8.55 28.52 5.65
C ALA A 383 7.41 27.48 5.71
N PRO A 384 6.21 27.79 6.23
CA PRO A 384 5.02 27.05 5.85
C PRO A 384 4.92 27.14 4.32
N ILE A 385 4.50 26.09 3.63
CA ILE A 385 4.17 26.20 2.21
C ILE A 385 2.95 27.14 2.10
N ASP A 386 3.21 28.43 1.95
CA ASP A 386 2.19 29.49 2.00
C ASP A 386 1.61 29.78 0.61
N SER A 387 1.98 28.99 -0.41
CA SER A 387 1.41 29.11 -1.76
C SER A 387 1.07 27.74 -2.36
N GLY A 388 -0.15 27.58 -2.88
CA GLY A 388 -0.55 26.37 -3.62
C GLY A 388 0.33 26.08 -4.85
N THR A 389 1.16 27.04 -5.27
CA THR A 389 2.07 26.96 -6.41
C THR A 389 3.25 26.02 -6.18
N ASP A 390 3.84 26.00 -4.97
CA ASP A 390 4.99 25.13 -4.66
C ASP A 390 4.59 23.65 -4.62
N VAL A 391 3.40 23.38 -4.11
CA VAL A 391 2.79 22.04 -4.07
C VAL A 391 2.64 21.49 -5.47
N VAL A 392 2.08 22.30 -6.35
CA VAL A 392 1.83 21.90 -7.72
C VAL A 392 3.14 21.72 -8.47
N ASN A 393 4.11 22.62 -8.32
CA ASN A 393 5.41 22.46 -8.97
C ASN A 393 6.14 21.19 -8.51
N LEU A 394 6.04 20.81 -7.22
CA LEU A 394 6.61 19.55 -6.71
C LEU A 394 5.87 18.32 -7.25
N CYS A 395 4.54 18.35 -7.26
CA CYS A 395 3.69 17.31 -7.81
C CYS A 395 3.98 17.09 -9.30
N LEU A 396 4.09 18.16 -10.08
CA LEU A 396 4.38 18.11 -11.51
C LEU A 396 5.81 17.63 -11.78
N SER A 397 6.82 18.16 -11.09
CA SER A 397 8.23 17.79 -11.30
C SER A 397 8.57 16.37 -10.83
N SER A 398 7.89 15.84 -9.82
CA SER A 398 8.18 14.50 -9.27
C SER A 398 7.59 13.34 -10.09
N TRP A 399 6.63 13.62 -10.98
CA TRP A 399 5.80 12.58 -11.59
C TRP A 399 5.72 12.65 -13.11
N LEU A 400 5.85 13.83 -13.69
CA LEU A 400 5.72 14.04 -15.13
C LEU A 400 7.05 13.81 -15.83
N SER A 401 7.01 13.18 -17.01
CA SER A 401 8.11 13.33 -17.96
C SER A 401 8.13 14.77 -18.49
N TYR A 402 9.22 15.19 -19.15
CA TYR A 402 9.25 16.50 -19.82
C TYR A 402 8.07 16.67 -20.79
N ASP A 403 7.69 15.60 -21.50
CA ASP A 403 6.55 15.61 -22.42
C ASP A 403 5.20 15.77 -21.70
N ASP A 404 5.06 15.18 -20.50
CA ASP A 404 3.85 15.31 -19.69
C ASP A 404 3.72 16.71 -19.03
N MET A 405 4.84 17.45 -18.90
CA MET A 405 4.85 18.81 -18.36
C MET A 405 4.35 19.86 -19.36
N GLU A 406 4.33 19.54 -20.66
CA GLU A 406 3.80 20.40 -21.73
C GLU A 406 2.30 20.19 -21.99
N ASP A 407 1.61 19.45 -21.11
CA ASP A 407 0.18 19.21 -21.21
C ASP A 407 -0.63 20.51 -21.01
N VAL A 408 -1.46 20.83 -21.99
CA VAL A 408 -2.29 22.05 -22.04
C VAL A 408 -3.22 22.16 -20.83
N GLU A 409 -3.78 21.04 -20.34
CA GLU A 409 -4.65 21.05 -19.16
C GLU A 409 -3.86 21.39 -17.89
N LEU A 410 -2.60 20.94 -17.80
CA LEU A 410 -1.72 21.26 -16.68
C LEU A 410 -1.25 22.70 -16.67
N GLU A 411 -1.04 23.32 -17.84
CA GLU A 411 -0.75 24.75 -17.94
C GLU A 411 -1.95 25.63 -17.55
N GLU A 412 -3.18 25.18 -17.87
CA GLU A 412 -4.39 25.86 -17.40
C GLU A 412 -4.51 25.76 -15.87
N VAL A 413 -4.21 24.58 -15.29
CA VAL A 413 -4.17 24.40 -13.84
C VAL A 413 -3.09 25.30 -13.23
N ARG A 414 -1.86 25.31 -13.74
CA ARG A 414 -0.77 26.20 -13.30
C ARG A 414 -1.22 27.66 -13.29
N SER A 415 -1.84 28.12 -14.38
CA SER A 415 -2.31 29.49 -14.51
C SER A 415 -3.38 29.85 -13.46
N LYS A 416 -4.35 28.96 -13.22
CA LYS A 416 -5.39 29.14 -12.20
C LYS A 416 -4.81 29.16 -10.78
N LEU A 417 -3.81 28.32 -10.53
CA LEU A 417 -3.11 28.23 -9.24
C LEU A 417 -2.30 29.48 -8.93
N VAL A 418 -1.54 29.99 -9.90
CA VAL A 418 -0.81 31.26 -9.77
C VAL A 418 -1.79 32.42 -9.50
N CYS A 419 -2.95 32.43 -10.15
CA CYS A 419 -3.99 33.42 -9.89
C CYS A 419 -4.59 33.33 -8.47
N TYR A 420 -4.69 32.14 -7.89
CA TYR A 420 -5.15 31.96 -6.51
C TYR A 420 -4.10 32.43 -5.51
N ALA A 421 -2.84 32.00 -5.68
CA ALA A 421 -1.72 32.39 -4.82
C ALA A 421 -1.45 33.89 -4.82
N ALA A 422 -1.78 34.61 -5.91
CA ALA A 422 -1.68 36.07 -5.96
C ALA A 422 -2.81 36.82 -5.22
N LYS A 423 -3.87 36.12 -4.81
CA LYS A 423 -5.08 36.70 -4.16
C LYS A 423 -5.18 36.38 -2.67
N THR A 424 -4.47 35.36 -2.21
CA THR A 424 -4.30 34.96 -0.81
C THR A 424 -3.00 35.52 -0.28
#